data_AF-A0A0D2YDI4-F1
#
_entry.id   AF-A0A0D2YDI4-F1
#
_cell.length_a   1.000
_cell.length_b   1.000
_cell.length_c   1.000
_cell.angle_alpha   90.00
_cell.angle_beta   90.00
_cell.angle_gamma   90.00
#
_symmetry.space_group_name_H-M   'P 1'
#
loop_
_entity.id
_entity.type
_entity.pdbx_description
1 polymer ?
#
loop_
_entity_poly.entity_id
_entity_poly.type
_entity_poly.pdbx_seq_one_letter_code
_entity_poly.pdbx_strand_id
1 'polypeptide(L)'
;MVRAPLKDAGVSVSKLRLTDRGGFVNINTTAPLDDQRNGVNQPDLNTRAYQAAWATNAFSMMFMNISNAGDQDKNVEPFEYIKSKIGKEFKMLTLDNDATYLTLGLTNDFGGHLATSATSNADDLYGNPWNITKDHFTGISKNYGTQPDASAKLNHTFVICNLIRGTPQRVDGGPENVFDDKSKWSSSLYACASAVKATVKSVTFFYNGTDARSENLVVKEIKEKEYASEDDMPLWGVEDSPLELEVFQPIWGIVDPAYDKFQNISTVRAKSLYLLGSGSLSQVRWELDPGFVHRNLPASIAPIGAFVTIFSSVANSLSPNDVVGKTSMSLWLKWRDLSRSADSASTILKLLWTDFVASAVVGTKGVLGARNAQPEHAADVSVVPLVHKIRYRWRYGIPAFLLLACMSLIAVVAALSLLTGRPNIEKMRYRVNQTSLGRVLTTLFEPQSSNFAMSTADWSKNKAEKHVDLGKNRPMAGLEPQPQIIAEDPSPEKTKASEIYKG
;
A
#
# COMPACT_ATOMS: atom_id res chain seq x y z
N MET A 1 -14.02 -49.98 25.14
CA MET A 1 -13.71 -49.26 26.40
C MET A 1 -14.84 -48.27 26.62
N VAL A 2 -15.68 -48.54 27.61
CA VAL A 2 -16.84 -47.70 27.96
C VAL A 2 -16.33 -46.45 28.67
N ARG A 3 -16.61 -45.26 28.12
CA ARG A 3 -16.60 -44.01 28.87
C ARG A 3 -17.95 -43.36 28.70
N ALA A 4 -18.63 -43.22 29.83
CA ALA A 4 -19.96 -42.66 29.96
C ALA A 4 -20.05 -41.25 29.34
N PRO A 5 -21.25 -40.82 28.90
CA PRO A 5 -21.46 -39.46 28.46
C PRO A 5 -21.29 -38.54 29.67
N LEU A 6 -20.40 -37.55 29.56
CA LEU A 6 -20.47 -36.35 30.39
C LEU A 6 -21.83 -35.71 30.10
N LYS A 7 -22.83 -35.99 30.94
CA LYS A 7 -24.03 -35.17 31.01
C LYS A 7 -23.57 -33.74 31.32
N ASP A 8 -23.87 -32.85 30.39
CA ASP A 8 -23.91 -31.39 30.50
C ASP A 8 -23.51 -30.82 31.87
N ALA A 9 -22.21 -30.61 32.07
CA ALA A 9 -21.73 -29.58 32.98
C ALA A 9 -21.74 -28.25 32.21
N GLY A 10 -22.94 -27.82 31.79
CA GLY A 10 -23.12 -26.54 31.12
C GLY A 10 -23.02 -25.41 32.14
N VAL A 11 -22.12 -24.46 31.90
CA VAL A 11 -22.13 -23.18 32.62
C VAL A 11 -23.44 -22.47 32.27
N SER A 12 -24.39 -22.44 33.21
CA SER A 12 -25.67 -21.73 33.07
C SER A 12 -25.64 -20.38 33.78
N VAL A 13 -26.19 -19.37 33.12
CA VAL A 13 -26.28 -17.99 33.59
C VAL A 13 -27.58 -17.87 34.37
N SER A 14 -27.46 -17.97 35.69
CA SER A 14 -28.59 -17.69 36.58
C SER A 14 -28.65 -16.20 36.93
N LYS A 15 -29.87 -15.64 36.98
CA LYS A 15 -30.15 -14.25 37.43
C LYS A 15 -29.52 -13.16 36.55
N LEU A 16 -29.75 -13.21 35.24
CA LEU A 16 -29.34 -12.13 34.33
C LEU A 16 -30.00 -10.79 34.73
N ARG A 17 -29.17 -9.73 34.85
CA ARG A 17 -29.59 -8.37 35.20
C ARG A 17 -28.98 -7.36 34.24
N LEU A 18 -29.74 -6.32 33.92
CA LEU A 18 -29.22 -5.10 33.31
C LEU A 18 -29.00 -4.06 34.41
N THR A 19 -27.81 -3.51 34.52
CA THR A 19 -27.47 -2.53 35.56
C THR A 19 -27.31 -1.14 34.93
N ASP A 20 -28.04 -0.16 35.45
CA ASP A 20 -27.86 1.22 35.04
C ASP A 20 -26.57 1.80 35.64
N ARG A 21 -25.59 2.13 34.79
CA ARG A 21 -24.35 2.80 35.18
C ARG A 21 -24.31 4.27 34.73
N GLY A 22 -25.48 4.88 34.52
CA GLY A 22 -25.64 6.24 34.01
C GLY A 22 -26.30 6.30 32.62
N GLY A 23 -26.53 5.17 31.96
CA GLY A 23 -27.15 5.12 30.64
C GLY A 23 -28.65 5.47 30.65
N PHE A 24 -29.35 5.22 31.77
CA PHE A 24 -30.76 5.58 31.91
C PHE A 24 -30.94 6.83 32.78
N VAL A 25 -30.40 6.85 34.00
CA VAL A 25 -30.59 7.96 34.94
C VAL A 25 -30.04 9.30 34.43
N ASN A 26 -28.94 9.28 33.66
CA ASN A 26 -28.32 10.49 33.11
C ASN A 26 -28.58 10.62 31.59
N ILE A 27 -29.64 10.00 31.07
CA ILE A 27 -29.97 10.14 29.65
C ILE A 27 -30.26 11.61 29.34
N ASN A 28 -29.77 12.09 28.21
CA ASN A 28 -30.16 13.41 27.74
C ASN A 28 -31.64 13.37 27.32
N THR A 29 -32.48 14.21 27.90
CA THR A 29 -33.93 14.23 27.60
C THR A 29 -34.28 15.18 26.46
N THR A 30 -33.34 16.01 25.99
CA THR A 30 -33.55 16.87 24.82
C THR A 30 -33.30 16.10 23.52
N ALA A 31 -33.79 16.63 22.40
CA ALA A 31 -33.54 16.07 21.08
C ALA A 31 -32.05 15.75 20.88
N PRO A 32 -31.70 14.57 20.33
CA PRO A 32 -30.32 14.19 20.12
C PRO A 32 -29.61 15.19 19.18
N LEU A 33 -28.30 15.34 19.37
CA LEU A 33 -27.43 16.24 18.58
C LEU A 33 -27.69 16.07 17.08
N ASP A 34 -27.74 17.18 16.34
CA ASP A 34 -27.89 17.14 14.88
C ASP A 34 -26.62 16.52 14.26
N ASP A 35 -26.80 15.45 13.47
CA ASP A 35 -25.70 14.79 12.77
C ASP A 35 -25.29 15.70 11.60
N GLN A 36 -24.05 16.19 11.60
CA GLN A 36 -23.51 16.92 10.46
C GLN A 36 -23.21 15.97 9.29
N ARG A 37 -24.27 15.39 8.71
CA ARG A 37 -24.22 14.53 7.51
C ARG A 37 -23.65 15.22 6.27
N ASN A 38 -23.40 16.52 6.36
CA ASN A 38 -23.15 17.41 5.22
C ASN A 38 -21.66 17.55 4.86
N GLY A 39 -20.74 16.87 5.57
CA GLY A 39 -19.33 16.83 5.20
C GLY A 39 -19.08 15.89 4.01
N VAL A 40 -18.52 16.41 2.91
CA VAL A 40 -18.08 15.57 1.77
C VAL A 40 -16.97 14.64 2.26
N ASN A 41 -17.24 13.33 2.25
CA ASN A 41 -16.33 12.28 2.71
C ASN A 41 -15.83 12.46 4.16
N GLN A 42 -16.66 13.00 5.06
CA GLN A 42 -16.30 13.24 6.47
C GLN A 42 -17.43 12.79 7.41
N PRO A 43 -17.59 11.48 7.66
CA PRO A 43 -18.65 10.99 8.53
C PRO A 43 -18.39 11.34 10.01
N ASP A 44 -19.39 11.88 10.70
CA ASP A 44 -19.37 12.06 12.15
C ASP A 44 -19.71 10.76 12.88
N LEU A 45 -18.69 9.91 13.04
CA LEU A 45 -18.85 8.62 13.72
C LEU A 45 -19.19 8.76 15.21
N ASN A 46 -18.72 9.83 15.87
CA ASN A 46 -18.95 10.00 17.30
C ASN A 46 -20.41 10.31 17.56
N THR A 47 -20.96 11.31 16.86
CA THR A 47 -22.36 11.70 16.99
C THR A 47 -23.28 10.54 16.65
N ARG A 48 -23.01 9.79 15.58
CA ARG A 48 -23.80 8.60 15.21
C ARG A 48 -23.76 7.49 16.25
N ALA A 49 -22.58 7.20 16.82
CA ALA A 49 -22.47 6.21 17.89
C ALA A 49 -23.24 6.65 19.15
N TYR A 50 -23.16 7.95 19.49
CA TYR A 50 -23.91 8.53 20.61
C TYR A 50 -25.43 8.46 20.37
N GLN A 51 -25.91 8.85 19.19
CA GLN A 51 -27.32 8.75 18.82
C GLN A 51 -27.83 7.31 18.87
N ALA A 52 -27.03 6.35 18.40
CA ALA A 52 -27.38 4.93 18.50
C ALA A 52 -27.46 4.45 19.96
N ALA A 53 -26.51 4.84 20.81
CA ALA A 53 -26.56 4.56 22.26
C ALA A 53 -27.78 5.19 22.92
N TRP A 54 -28.06 6.46 22.62
CA TRP A 54 -29.21 7.19 23.14
C TRP A 54 -30.52 6.50 22.77
N ALA A 55 -30.71 6.16 21.49
CA ALA A 55 -31.91 5.47 21.01
C ALA A 55 -32.07 4.09 21.65
N THR A 56 -30.97 3.34 21.79
CA THR A 56 -30.96 2.04 22.46
C THR A 56 -31.45 2.15 23.90
N ASN A 57 -30.94 3.15 24.63
CA ASN A 57 -31.32 3.39 26.02
C ASN A 57 -32.77 3.89 26.13
N ALA A 58 -33.17 4.85 25.30
CA ALA A 58 -34.52 5.41 25.27
C ALA A 58 -35.58 4.33 25.01
N PHE A 59 -35.42 3.52 23.95
CA PHE A 59 -36.35 2.43 23.65
C PHE A 59 -36.34 1.35 24.72
N SER A 60 -35.18 1.05 25.31
CA SER A 60 -35.10 0.13 26.46
C SER A 60 -35.87 0.66 27.68
N MET A 61 -35.76 1.95 27.97
CA MET A 61 -36.46 2.59 29.08
C MET A 61 -37.98 2.59 28.86
N MET A 62 -38.43 2.85 27.65
CA MET A 62 -39.85 2.82 27.28
C MET A 62 -40.40 1.38 27.36
N PHE A 63 -39.67 0.40 26.80
CA PHE A 63 -40.05 -1.01 26.88
C PHE A 63 -40.18 -1.49 28.34
N MET A 64 -39.24 -1.09 29.21
CA MET A 64 -39.22 -1.48 30.62
C MET A 64 -40.08 -0.61 31.54
N ASN A 65 -40.87 0.33 31.00
CA ASN A 65 -41.65 1.31 31.77
C ASN A 65 -40.81 2.10 32.80
N ILE A 66 -39.53 2.31 32.49
CA ILE A 66 -38.62 3.17 33.26
C ILE A 66 -38.92 4.64 32.96
N SER A 67 -39.33 4.94 31.74
CA SER A 67 -39.69 6.27 31.24
C SER A 67 -40.76 6.18 30.16
N ASN A 68 -41.15 7.31 29.59
CA ASN A 68 -42.24 7.42 28.62
C ASN A 68 -41.81 8.06 27.29
N ALA A 69 -42.48 7.67 26.20
CA ALA A 69 -42.23 8.20 24.85
C ALA A 69 -42.79 9.62 24.62
N GLY A 70 -43.64 10.09 25.54
CA GLY A 70 -44.49 11.24 25.31
C GLY A 70 -45.74 10.87 24.50
N ASP A 71 -46.75 11.73 24.55
CA ASP A 71 -48.00 11.59 23.79
C ASP A 71 -48.58 13.00 23.61
N GLN A 72 -48.52 13.51 22.37
CA GLN A 72 -49.00 14.86 22.06
C GLN A 72 -50.52 14.99 22.27
N ASP A 73 -51.29 13.93 22.00
CA ASP A 73 -52.75 13.94 22.15
C ASP A 73 -53.15 13.98 23.63
N LYS A 74 -52.29 13.47 24.52
CA LYS A 74 -52.49 13.48 25.98
C LYS A 74 -51.69 14.55 26.71
N ASN A 75 -51.00 15.43 25.99
CA ASN A 75 -50.12 16.47 26.55
C ASN A 75 -49.07 15.91 27.55
N VAL A 76 -48.49 14.76 27.21
CA VAL A 76 -47.46 14.08 27.98
C VAL A 76 -46.11 14.32 27.30
N GLU A 77 -45.19 14.99 27.99
CA GLU A 77 -43.84 15.24 27.48
C GLU A 77 -42.99 13.95 27.50
N PRO A 78 -42.11 13.73 26.51
CA PRO A 78 -41.15 12.62 26.55
C PRO A 78 -40.25 12.70 27.80
N PHE A 79 -39.92 11.56 28.38
CA PHE A 79 -39.06 11.46 29.57
C PHE A 79 -39.55 12.22 30.82
N GLU A 80 -40.87 12.46 30.96
CA GLU A 80 -41.48 13.11 32.12
C GLU A 80 -41.09 12.45 33.45
N TYR A 81 -40.87 11.14 33.46
CA TYR A 81 -40.31 10.43 34.60
C TYR A 81 -39.15 9.52 34.21
N ILE A 82 -38.20 9.33 35.14
CA ILE A 82 -37.12 8.35 35.01
C ILE A 82 -37.05 7.54 36.30
N LYS A 83 -37.55 6.29 36.25
CA LYS A 83 -37.54 5.34 37.37
C LYS A 83 -36.21 4.59 37.46
N SER A 84 -35.08 5.29 37.41
CA SER A 84 -33.74 4.69 37.53
C SER A 84 -32.80 5.50 38.43
N LYS A 85 -31.74 4.85 38.90
CA LYS A 85 -30.61 5.46 39.62
C LYS A 85 -29.35 4.68 39.31
N ILE A 86 -28.18 5.29 39.50
CA ILE A 86 -26.89 4.59 39.32
C ILE A 86 -26.86 3.33 40.19
N GLY A 87 -26.49 2.21 39.58
CA GLY A 87 -26.45 0.88 40.20
C GLY A 87 -27.79 0.16 40.26
N LYS A 88 -28.90 0.74 39.76
CA LYS A 88 -30.19 0.04 39.74
C LYS A 88 -30.14 -1.14 38.78
N GLU A 89 -30.57 -2.30 39.26
CA GLU A 89 -30.65 -3.54 38.49
C GLU A 89 -32.07 -3.82 38.00
N PHE A 90 -32.18 -4.19 36.74
CA PHE A 90 -33.40 -4.59 36.06
C PHE A 90 -33.32 -6.08 35.74
N LYS A 91 -34.39 -6.83 36.02
CA LYS A 91 -34.46 -8.26 35.68
C LYS A 91 -34.46 -8.40 34.15
N MET A 92 -33.72 -9.36 33.63
CA MET A 92 -33.77 -9.74 32.22
C MET A 92 -34.28 -11.18 32.10
N LEU A 93 -34.83 -11.52 30.93
CA LEU A 93 -35.19 -12.90 30.62
C LEU A 93 -33.92 -13.70 30.35
N THR A 94 -33.75 -14.79 31.09
CA THR A 94 -32.75 -15.83 30.81
C THR A 94 -33.31 -16.74 29.72
N LEU A 95 -32.59 -16.87 28.61
CA LEU A 95 -32.92 -17.83 27.54
C LEU A 95 -32.13 -19.10 27.80
N ASP A 96 -32.75 -20.27 27.61
CA ASP A 96 -32.24 -21.61 28.00
C ASP A 96 -30.88 -22.04 27.38
N ASN A 97 -30.21 -21.21 26.57
CA ASN A 97 -28.88 -21.46 26.01
C ASN A 97 -27.89 -20.32 26.35
N ASP A 98 -27.23 -20.47 27.50
CA ASP A 98 -26.44 -19.44 28.21
C ASP A 98 -25.03 -19.20 27.69
N ALA A 99 -24.51 -20.04 26.77
CA ALA A 99 -23.16 -19.89 26.23
C ALA A 99 -22.93 -18.52 25.56
N THR A 100 -24.01 -17.88 25.08
CA THR A 100 -23.95 -16.56 24.46
C THR A 100 -23.38 -15.53 25.42
N TYR A 101 -23.72 -15.54 26.71
CA TYR A 101 -23.29 -14.50 27.65
C TYR A 101 -21.89 -14.71 28.21
N LEU A 102 -21.22 -15.82 27.88
CA LEU A 102 -19.89 -16.13 28.37
C LEU A 102 -18.78 -15.52 27.51
N THR A 103 -19.12 -15.01 26.33
CA THR A 103 -18.15 -14.52 25.33
C THR A 103 -18.45 -13.09 24.91
N LEU A 104 -17.52 -12.53 24.09
CA LEU A 104 -17.77 -11.32 23.33
C LEU A 104 -19.08 -11.47 22.53
N GLY A 105 -19.94 -10.45 22.58
CA GLY A 105 -21.13 -10.36 21.76
C GLY A 105 -20.99 -9.26 20.71
N LEU A 106 -21.24 -9.60 19.45
CA LEU A 106 -21.28 -8.65 18.34
C LEU A 106 -22.64 -8.80 17.67
N THR A 107 -23.41 -7.72 17.58
CA THR A 107 -24.76 -7.78 17.02
C THR A 107 -25.16 -6.46 16.36
N ASN A 108 -25.99 -6.57 15.32
CA ASN A 108 -26.68 -5.42 14.73
C ASN A 108 -28.07 -5.22 15.33
N ASP A 109 -28.51 -6.17 16.16
CA ASP A 109 -29.76 -6.07 16.91
C ASP A 109 -29.50 -5.34 18.23
N PHE A 110 -29.75 -4.02 18.21
CA PHE A 110 -29.67 -3.17 19.39
C PHE A 110 -30.71 -3.51 20.46
N GLY A 111 -31.72 -4.34 20.16
CA GLY A 111 -32.72 -4.82 21.12
C GLY A 111 -32.42 -6.23 21.65
N GLY A 112 -31.35 -6.87 21.17
CA GLY A 112 -31.02 -8.25 21.48
C GLY A 112 -30.83 -8.55 22.97
N HIS A 113 -30.54 -7.53 23.79
CA HIS A 113 -30.47 -7.67 25.25
C HIS A 113 -31.83 -7.83 25.93
N LEU A 114 -32.94 -7.37 25.32
CA LEU A 114 -34.28 -7.34 25.93
C LEU A 114 -35.16 -8.54 25.56
N ALA A 115 -34.65 -9.51 24.80
CA ALA A 115 -35.43 -10.65 24.27
C ALA A 115 -36.69 -10.22 23.49
N THR A 116 -36.65 -9.05 22.82
CA THR A 116 -37.75 -8.49 22.01
C THR A 116 -38.12 -9.34 20.79
N SER A 117 -37.34 -10.36 20.46
CA SER A 117 -37.62 -11.37 19.42
C SER A 117 -38.60 -12.45 19.88
N ALA A 118 -38.88 -12.56 21.19
CA ALA A 118 -39.75 -13.58 21.79
C ALA A 118 -41.20 -13.11 21.96
N THR A 119 -41.65 -12.13 21.16
CA THR A 119 -43.00 -11.51 21.22
C THR A 119 -44.14 -12.40 20.73
N SER A 120 -44.03 -13.71 20.90
CA SER A 120 -45.21 -14.58 20.92
C SER A 120 -45.52 -15.16 22.29
N ASN A 121 -44.56 -15.25 23.23
CA ASN A 121 -44.77 -15.89 24.54
C ASN A 121 -43.88 -15.37 25.69
N ALA A 122 -43.12 -14.28 25.53
CA ALA A 122 -42.33 -13.73 26.64
C ALA A 122 -43.26 -13.07 27.68
N ASP A 123 -43.64 -13.82 28.70
CA ASP A 123 -44.36 -13.37 29.90
C ASP A 123 -43.91 -11.96 30.34
N ASP A 124 -44.76 -10.96 30.10
CA ASP A 124 -45.16 -9.82 30.95
C ASP A 124 -44.15 -9.12 31.89
N LEU A 125 -42.83 -9.30 31.73
CA LEU A 125 -41.86 -8.83 32.73
C LEU A 125 -41.93 -7.32 32.97
N TYR A 126 -42.25 -6.56 31.93
CA TYR A 126 -42.42 -5.10 32.00
C TYR A 126 -43.70 -4.57 31.33
N GLY A 127 -44.54 -5.45 30.77
CA GLY A 127 -45.80 -5.10 30.09
C GLY A 127 -45.69 -4.26 28.79
N ASN A 128 -44.52 -3.66 28.50
CA ASN A 128 -44.26 -2.84 27.31
C ASN A 128 -45.36 -1.80 26.99
N PRO A 129 -45.64 -0.85 27.92
CA PRO A 129 -46.79 0.06 27.80
C PRO A 129 -46.72 1.01 26.61
N TRP A 130 -45.54 1.16 26.00
CA TRP A 130 -45.29 2.03 24.84
C TRP A 130 -45.18 1.26 23.52
N ASN A 131 -45.53 -0.03 23.52
CA ASN A 131 -45.53 -0.89 22.34
C ASN A 131 -44.21 -0.85 21.55
N ILE A 132 -43.08 -0.85 22.27
CA ILE A 132 -41.74 -0.89 21.67
C ILE A 132 -41.53 -2.26 21.06
N THR A 133 -41.30 -2.31 19.76
CA THR A 133 -41.11 -3.53 18.98
C THR A 133 -39.65 -3.69 18.54
N LYS A 134 -39.32 -4.85 17.96
CA LYS A 134 -38.03 -5.09 17.30
C LYS A 134 -37.73 -4.06 16.19
N ASP A 135 -38.75 -3.52 15.53
CA ASP A 135 -38.57 -2.53 14.45
C ASP A 135 -37.94 -1.23 14.94
N HIS A 136 -38.26 -0.81 16.17
CA HIS A 136 -37.64 0.37 16.79
C HIS A 136 -36.12 0.18 16.93
N PHE A 137 -35.68 -1.01 17.37
CA PHE A 137 -34.27 -1.32 17.52
C PHE A 137 -33.54 -1.55 16.20
N THR A 138 -34.16 -2.25 15.24
CA THR A 138 -33.56 -2.43 13.90
C THR A 138 -33.53 -1.12 13.11
N GLY A 139 -34.40 -0.16 13.44
CA GLY A 139 -34.37 1.20 12.92
C GLY A 139 -33.12 1.97 13.33
N ILE A 140 -32.49 1.66 14.47
CA ILE A 140 -31.29 2.36 14.96
C ILE A 140 -30.15 2.23 13.95
N SER A 141 -29.85 1.01 13.50
CA SER A 141 -28.75 0.79 12.55
C SER A 141 -29.02 1.47 11.20
N LYS A 142 -30.29 1.51 10.76
CA LYS A 142 -30.71 2.17 9.51
C LYS A 142 -30.67 3.69 9.59
N ASN A 143 -31.10 4.25 10.72
CA ASN A 143 -31.23 5.69 10.89
C ASN A 143 -29.87 6.37 11.08
N TYR A 144 -28.91 5.71 11.74
CA TYR A 144 -27.60 6.28 12.05
C TYR A 144 -26.46 5.69 11.21
N GLY A 145 -26.69 4.58 10.51
CA GLY A 145 -25.79 4.04 9.49
C GLY A 145 -25.99 4.67 8.12
N THR A 146 -25.31 4.12 7.11
CA THR A 146 -25.54 4.48 5.71
C THR A 146 -26.76 3.76 5.19
N GLN A 147 -27.68 4.52 4.58
CA GLN A 147 -28.92 3.96 4.07
C GLN A 147 -28.66 3.11 2.81
N PRO A 148 -29.31 1.94 2.67
CA PRO A 148 -29.12 1.08 1.51
C PRO A 148 -29.48 1.72 0.16
N ASP A 149 -30.53 2.54 0.15
CA ASP A 149 -31.05 3.27 -1.00
C ASP A 149 -30.27 4.56 -1.33
N ALA A 150 -29.22 4.87 -0.55
CA ALA A 150 -28.36 6.01 -0.86
C ALA A 150 -27.60 5.79 -2.17
N SER A 151 -27.54 6.80 -3.03
CA SER A 151 -26.76 6.74 -4.28
C SER A 151 -25.25 6.72 -4.02
N ALA A 152 -24.46 6.15 -4.94
CA ALA A 152 -23.00 6.16 -4.84
C ALA A 152 -22.43 7.57 -5.10
N LYS A 153 -22.20 8.32 -4.02
CA LYS A 153 -21.64 9.68 -4.00
C LYS A 153 -20.75 9.90 -2.78
N LEU A 154 -19.79 10.82 -2.87
CA LEU A 154 -18.80 11.07 -1.80
C LEU A 154 -19.39 11.49 -0.44
N ASN A 155 -20.61 12.02 -0.40
CA ASN A 155 -21.33 12.34 0.84
C ASN A 155 -21.99 11.11 1.51
N HIS A 156 -22.07 9.97 0.82
CA HIS A 156 -22.67 8.74 1.32
C HIS A 156 -21.58 7.71 1.67
N THR A 157 -20.68 8.09 2.57
CA THR A 157 -19.63 7.19 3.10
C THR A 157 -20.27 6.01 3.83
N PHE A 158 -19.65 4.84 3.76
CA PHE A 158 -20.05 3.67 4.52
C PHE A 158 -19.87 3.91 6.02
N VAL A 159 -20.98 3.80 6.75
CA VAL A 159 -21.05 3.79 8.20
C VAL A 159 -21.98 2.67 8.62
N ILE A 160 -21.49 1.80 9.50
CA ILE A 160 -22.29 0.75 10.10
C ILE A 160 -22.39 0.98 11.61
N CYS A 161 -23.62 0.98 12.13
CA CYS A 161 -23.91 1.13 13.54
C CYS A 161 -24.26 -0.24 14.15
N ASN A 162 -23.51 -0.65 15.18
CA ASN A 162 -23.64 -1.97 15.80
C ASN A 162 -23.49 -1.88 17.32
N LEU A 163 -23.82 -2.98 18.01
CA LEU A 163 -23.68 -3.12 19.46
C LEU A 163 -22.63 -4.19 19.79
N ILE A 164 -21.69 -3.83 20.65
CA ILE A 164 -20.71 -4.74 21.24
C ILE A 164 -21.09 -4.99 22.69
N ARG A 165 -21.30 -6.25 23.05
CA ARG A 165 -21.29 -6.67 24.45
C ARG A 165 -19.89 -7.16 24.78
N GLY A 166 -19.21 -6.46 25.68
CA GLY A 166 -17.88 -6.84 26.15
C GLY A 166 -17.85 -8.24 26.75
N THR A 167 -16.68 -8.88 26.68
CA THR A 167 -16.47 -10.17 27.34
C THR A 167 -16.67 -10.00 28.86
N PRO A 168 -17.35 -10.93 29.53
CA PRO A 168 -17.69 -10.79 30.94
C PRO A 168 -16.46 -10.60 31.83
N GLN A 169 -16.58 -9.69 32.79
CA GLN A 169 -15.58 -9.41 33.82
C GLN A 169 -16.13 -9.78 35.19
N ARG A 170 -15.29 -10.38 36.02
CA ARG A 170 -15.68 -10.79 37.36
C ARG A 170 -15.87 -9.59 38.27
N VAL A 171 -16.94 -9.58 39.07
CA VAL A 171 -17.30 -8.43 39.94
C VAL A 171 -17.48 -8.79 41.42
N ASP A 172 -17.28 -10.05 41.81
CA ASP A 172 -17.40 -10.53 43.19
C ASP A 172 -16.05 -10.83 43.88
N GLY A 173 -14.92 -10.45 43.25
CA GLY A 173 -13.59 -10.49 43.86
C GLY A 173 -12.86 -11.84 43.82
N GLY A 174 -13.39 -12.87 43.15
CA GLY A 174 -12.64 -14.12 42.92
C GLY A 174 -11.71 -14.08 41.69
N PRO A 175 -11.07 -15.20 41.32
CA PRO A 175 -10.21 -15.28 40.14
C PRO A 175 -10.86 -14.79 38.85
N GLU A 176 -10.21 -13.86 38.15
CA GLU A 176 -10.80 -13.13 37.01
C GLU A 176 -11.12 -13.98 35.76
N ASN A 177 -10.62 -15.22 35.70
CA ASN A 177 -10.68 -16.10 34.51
C ASN A 177 -11.35 -17.44 34.78
N VAL A 178 -11.91 -17.62 35.97
CA VAL A 178 -12.49 -18.90 36.40
C VAL A 178 -13.96 -18.71 36.67
N PHE A 179 -14.78 -19.34 35.82
CA PHE A 179 -16.22 -19.40 36.00
C PHE A 179 -16.56 -20.41 37.10
N ASP A 180 -16.67 -19.93 38.33
CA ASP A 180 -17.07 -20.72 39.50
C ASP A 180 -18.60 -20.71 39.67
N ASP A 181 -19.13 -21.72 40.36
CA ASP A 181 -20.53 -21.72 40.77
C ASP A 181 -20.88 -20.45 41.56
N LYS A 182 -22.00 -19.82 41.18
CA LYS A 182 -22.52 -18.57 41.78
C LYS A 182 -21.61 -17.36 41.63
N SER A 183 -20.56 -17.44 40.80
CA SER A 183 -19.73 -16.28 40.49
C SER A 183 -20.53 -15.19 39.78
N LYS A 184 -20.21 -13.93 40.07
CA LYS A 184 -20.86 -12.76 39.45
C LYS A 184 -19.98 -12.14 38.39
N TRP A 185 -20.60 -11.90 37.24
CA TRP A 185 -19.94 -11.33 36.07
C TRP A 185 -20.74 -10.15 35.53
N SER A 186 -20.05 -9.22 34.89
CA SER A 186 -20.64 -8.05 34.27
C SER A 186 -20.00 -7.78 32.91
N SER A 187 -20.83 -7.44 31.93
CA SER A 187 -20.40 -7.04 30.58
C SER A 187 -20.93 -5.65 30.28
N SER A 188 -20.05 -4.78 29.77
CA SER A 188 -20.44 -3.48 29.24
C SER A 188 -21.10 -3.63 27.86
N LEU A 189 -22.05 -2.75 27.55
CA LEU A 189 -22.63 -2.59 26.22
C LEU A 189 -22.07 -1.31 25.58
N TYR A 190 -21.54 -1.41 24.37
CA TYR A 190 -20.99 -0.30 23.61
C TYR A 190 -21.72 -0.18 22.28
N ALA A 191 -22.38 0.96 22.05
CA ALA A 191 -22.85 1.31 20.71
C ALA A 191 -21.65 1.86 19.92
N CYS A 192 -21.48 1.39 18.69
CA CYS A 192 -20.36 1.76 17.85
C CYS A 192 -20.87 2.19 16.48
N ALA A 193 -20.30 3.27 15.92
CA ALA A 193 -20.38 3.59 14.50
C ALA A 193 -18.99 3.38 13.89
N SER A 194 -18.92 2.55 12.85
CA SER A 194 -17.67 2.16 12.21
C SER A 194 -17.68 2.53 10.73
N ALA A 195 -16.55 2.99 10.22
CA ALA A 195 -16.31 3.25 8.81
C ALA A 195 -14.94 2.71 8.39
N VAL A 196 -14.75 2.54 7.09
CA VAL A 196 -13.46 2.13 6.52
C VAL A 196 -12.80 3.34 5.87
N LYS A 197 -11.50 3.49 6.10
CA LYS A 197 -10.71 4.59 5.57
C LYS A 197 -9.46 4.09 4.85
N ALA A 198 -9.31 4.44 3.58
CA ALA A 198 -8.09 4.27 2.81
C ALA A 198 -7.10 5.40 3.13
N THR A 199 -5.83 5.03 3.33
CA THR A 199 -4.73 5.94 3.68
C THR A 199 -3.47 5.53 2.93
N VAL A 200 -2.59 6.50 2.64
CA VAL A 200 -1.25 6.22 2.12
C VAL A 200 -0.25 6.30 3.26
N LYS A 201 0.58 5.27 3.41
CA LYS A 201 1.60 5.18 4.45
C LYS A 201 3.00 5.10 3.86
N SER A 202 3.97 5.63 4.60
CA SER A 202 5.39 5.48 4.31
C SER A 202 5.92 4.23 5.02
N VAL A 203 6.43 3.27 4.24
CA VAL A 203 6.96 2.01 4.76
C VAL A 203 8.46 1.94 4.51
N THR A 204 9.24 1.79 5.58
CA THR A 204 10.69 1.59 5.51
C THR A 204 10.96 0.11 5.58
N PHE A 205 11.64 -0.41 4.56
CA PHE A 205 12.11 -1.78 4.51
C PHE A 205 13.60 -1.85 4.84
N PHE A 206 14.02 -2.93 5.47
CA PHE A 206 15.41 -3.32 5.55
C PHE A 206 15.59 -4.63 4.82
N TYR A 207 16.64 -4.69 4.02
CA TYR A 207 16.96 -5.86 3.23
C TYR A 207 18.42 -6.24 3.46
N ASN A 208 18.63 -7.45 3.98
CA ASN A 208 19.98 -8.00 4.11
C ASN A 208 20.44 -8.56 2.76
N GLY A 209 21.34 -7.86 2.08
CA GLY A 209 21.78 -8.16 0.71
C GLY A 209 22.67 -9.39 0.56
N THR A 210 22.76 -10.26 1.56
CA THR A 210 23.57 -11.49 1.50
C THR A 210 22.97 -12.53 0.54
N ASP A 211 21.64 -12.56 0.37
CA ASP A 211 20.95 -13.45 -0.59
C ASP A 211 19.70 -12.79 -1.18
N ALA A 212 19.43 -13.00 -2.48
CA ALA A 212 18.34 -12.42 -3.29
C ALA A 212 16.89 -12.78 -2.85
N ARG A 213 16.74 -13.49 -1.73
CA ARG A 213 15.47 -14.04 -1.23
C ARG A 213 14.65 -13.01 -0.47
N SER A 214 13.33 -13.08 -0.61
CA SER A 214 12.37 -12.22 0.10
C SER A 214 12.40 -12.36 1.63
N GLU A 215 12.90 -13.48 2.16
CA GLU A 215 13.08 -13.71 3.60
C GLU A 215 14.02 -12.70 4.27
N ASN A 216 14.92 -12.10 3.50
CA ASN A 216 15.84 -11.07 3.98
C ASN A 216 15.20 -9.67 4.01
N LEU A 217 13.97 -9.51 3.51
CA LEU A 217 13.21 -8.27 3.51
C LEU A 217 12.30 -8.20 4.74
N VAL A 218 12.61 -7.26 5.64
CA VAL A 218 11.80 -6.99 6.84
C VAL A 218 11.29 -5.57 6.82
N VAL A 219 10.04 -5.40 7.23
CA VAL A 219 9.46 -4.07 7.47
C VAL A 219 10.06 -3.53 8.76
N LYS A 220 10.84 -2.44 8.68
CA LYS A 220 11.40 -1.75 9.84
C LYS A 220 10.40 -0.81 10.48
N GLU A 221 9.64 -0.10 9.63
CA GLU A 221 8.82 1.00 10.09
C GLU A 221 7.65 1.24 9.14
N ILE A 222 6.49 1.60 9.71
CA ILE A 222 5.30 2.05 8.99
C ILE A 222 4.85 3.36 9.65
N LYS A 223 4.82 4.46 8.90
CA LYS A 223 4.43 5.79 9.36
C LYS A 223 3.31 6.37 8.49
N GLU A 224 2.51 7.26 9.07
CA GLU A 224 1.59 8.09 8.30
C GLU A 224 2.38 8.97 7.32
N LYS A 225 1.88 9.12 6.10
CA LYS A 225 2.53 9.97 5.10
C LYS A 225 2.26 11.43 5.41
N GLU A 226 3.33 12.21 5.55
CA GLU A 226 3.26 13.66 5.65
C GLU A 226 3.30 14.28 4.25
N TYR A 227 2.50 15.32 4.06
CA TYR A 227 2.34 16.04 2.80
C TYR A 227 2.70 17.51 3.05
N ALA A 228 3.49 18.12 2.16
CA ALA A 228 3.97 19.48 2.36
C ALA A 228 2.86 20.51 2.08
N SER A 229 1.95 20.21 1.15
CA SER A 229 0.79 21.02 0.79
C SER A 229 -0.43 20.16 0.49
N GLU A 230 -1.60 20.80 0.30
CA GLU A 230 -2.80 20.10 -0.17
C GLU A 230 -2.60 19.48 -1.56
N ASP A 231 -1.90 20.16 -2.46
CA ASP A 231 -1.64 19.69 -3.83
C ASP A 231 -0.80 18.40 -3.86
N ASP A 232 0.03 18.17 -2.84
CA ASP A 232 0.81 16.94 -2.68
C ASP A 232 -0.02 15.75 -2.19
N MET A 233 -1.22 16.00 -1.66
CA MET A 233 -2.13 14.95 -1.21
C MET A 233 -2.66 14.16 -2.42
N PRO A 234 -2.90 12.85 -2.26
CA PRO A 234 -3.47 12.04 -3.32
C PRO A 234 -4.85 12.58 -3.72
N LEU A 235 -5.11 12.57 -5.03
CA LEU A 235 -6.44 12.73 -5.57
C LEU A 235 -7.13 11.35 -5.52
N TRP A 236 -8.08 11.20 -4.62
CA TRP A 236 -8.90 10.01 -4.54
C TRP A 236 -10.06 10.13 -5.51
N GLY A 237 -10.38 9.05 -6.21
CA GLY A 237 -11.56 8.93 -7.04
C GLY A 237 -12.43 7.77 -6.62
N VAL A 238 -13.74 7.95 -6.74
CA VAL A 238 -14.75 6.92 -6.51
C VAL A 238 -15.72 6.92 -7.68
N GLU A 239 -16.12 5.74 -8.14
CA GLU A 239 -17.16 5.61 -9.17
C GLU A 239 -18.49 6.20 -8.68
N ASP A 240 -19.06 7.07 -9.51
CA ASP A 240 -20.38 7.63 -9.30
C ASP A 240 -21.41 6.85 -10.10
N SER A 241 -22.56 6.60 -9.47
CA SER A 241 -23.68 5.93 -10.11
C SER A 241 -25.01 6.44 -9.56
N PRO A 242 -26.05 6.58 -10.39
CA PRO A 242 -27.41 6.81 -9.90
C PRO A 242 -28.00 5.58 -9.21
N LEU A 243 -27.35 4.42 -9.32
CA LEU A 243 -27.74 3.20 -8.63
C LEU A 243 -27.51 3.32 -7.13
N GLU A 244 -28.38 2.66 -6.37
CA GLU A 244 -28.31 2.58 -4.93
C GLU A 244 -27.08 1.78 -4.48
N LEU A 245 -26.48 2.17 -3.35
CA LEU A 245 -25.34 1.47 -2.74
C LEU A 245 -25.69 0.05 -2.29
N GLU A 246 -26.98 -0.25 -2.14
CA GLU A 246 -27.47 -1.61 -1.97
C GLU A 246 -27.25 -2.46 -3.22
N VAL A 247 -27.29 -1.89 -4.44
CA VAL A 247 -27.16 -2.66 -5.67
C VAL A 247 -25.82 -2.49 -6.40
N PHE A 248 -25.09 -1.43 -6.06
CA PHE A 248 -23.87 -1.01 -6.73
C PHE A 248 -22.74 -0.78 -5.71
N GLN A 249 -21.60 -1.42 -5.95
CA GLN A 249 -20.44 -1.39 -5.06
C GLN A 249 -19.31 -0.60 -5.73
N PRO A 250 -19.23 0.73 -5.51
CA PRO A 250 -18.34 1.61 -6.26
C PRO A 250 -16.87 1.22 -6.08
N ILE A 251 -16.12 1.24 -7.18
CA ILE A 251 -14.67 1.11 -7.12
C ILE A 251 -14.04 2.45 -6.73
N TRP A 252 -12.99 2.38 -5.91
CA TRP A 252 -12.23 3.55 -5.48
C TRP A 252 -10.73 3.38 -5.76
N GLY A 253 -10.01 4.49 -5.85
CA GLY A 253 -8.57 4.48 -6.08
C GLY A 253 -7.92 5.86 -6.07
N ILE A 254 -6.60 5.88 -6.28
CA ILE A 254 -5.87 7.12 -6.55
C ILE A 254 -5.95 7.39 -8.05
N VAL A 255 -6.30 8.62 -8.41
CA VAL A 255 -6.53 9.06 -9.79
C VAL A 255 -5.46 10.07 -10.18
N ASP A 256 -5.01 10.01 -11.44
CA ASP A 256 -4.11 11.03 -11.98
C ASP A 256 -4.85 12.38 -12.07
N PRO A 257 -4.24 13.51 -11.66
CA PRO A 257 -4.86 14.83 -11.72
C PRO A 257 -5.47 15.21 -13.08
N ALA A 258 -4.99 14.63 -14.19
CA ALA A 258 -5.56 14.84 -15.53
C ALA A 258 -7.01 14.33 -15.68
N TYR A 259 -7.47 13.44 -14.79
CA TYR A 259 -8.84 12.91 -14.75
C TYR A 259 -9.66 13.51 -13.60
N ASP A 260 -9.24 14.64 -13.04
CA ASP A 260 -10.07 15.37 -12.09
C ASP A 260 -11.41 15.75 -12.74
N LYS A 261 -12.52 15.42 -12.08
CA LYS A 261 -13.90 15.64 -12.58
C LYS A 261 -14.22 14.92 -13.90
N PHE A 262 -13.56 13.79 -14.16
CA PHE A 262 -13.95 12.91 -15.26
C PHE A 262 -15.40 12.41 -15.07
N GLN A 263 -16.10 12.16 -16.17
CA GLN A 263 -17.51 11.75 -16.11
C GLN A 263 -17.67 10.45 -15.30
N ASN A 264 -18.67 10.43 -14.41
CA ASN A 264 -19.00 9.31 -13.51
C ASN A 264 -17.90 8.96 -12.48
N ILE A 265 -17.01 9.91 -12.16
CA ILE A 265 -16.03 9.76 -11.07
C ILE A 265 -16.09 11.00 -10.19
N SER A 266 -16.43 10.80 -8.92
CA SER A 266 -16.28 11.85 -7.91
C SER A 266 -14.87 11.82 -7.36
N THR A 267 -14.22 12.98 -7.35
CA THR A 267 -12.85 13.15 -6.88
C THR A 267 -12.78 13.99 -5.61
N VAL A 268 -11.84 13.65 -4.73
CA VAL A 268 -11.52 14.42 -3.52
C VAL A 268 -10.02 14.37 -3.24
N ARG A 269 -9.43 15.55 -3.02
CA ARG A 269 -8.03 15.68 -2.61
C ARG A 269 -7.96 15.67 -1.09
N ALA A 270 -7.40 14.62 -0.52
CA ALA A 270 -7.35 14.44 0.93
C ALA A 270 -6.25 13.45 1.34
N LYS A 271 -5.81 13.56 2.60
CA LYS A 271 -4.86 12.59 3.20
C LYS A 271 -5.41 11.15 3.22
N SER A 272 -6.74 11.01 3.16
CA SER A 272 -7.44 9.75 3.29
C SER A 272 -8.81 9.81 2.65
N LEU A 273 -9.33 8.65 2.24
CA LEU A 273 -10.68 8.49 1.70
C LEU A 273 -11.49 7.57 2.62
N TYR A 274 -12.62 8.02 3.14
CA TYR A 274 -13.63 7.12 3.69
C TYR A 274 -14.34 6.41 2.54
N LEU A 275 -14.41 5.08 2.62
CA LEU A 275 -14.99 4.29 1.56
C LEU A 275 -16.50 4.46 1.51
N LEU A 276 -17.07 4.33 0.31
CA LEU A 276 -18.51 4.26 0.10
C LEU A 276 -18.98 2.82 0.23
N GLY A 277 -20.26 2.64 0.51
CA GLY A 277 -20.88 1.33 0.62
C GLY A 277 -22.11 1.35 1.50
N SER A 278 -22.88 0.26 1.42
CA SER A 278 -24.03 0.01 2.28
C SER A 278 -23.73 -1.17 3.23
N GLY A 279 -24.30 -1.12 4.43
CA GLY A 279 -24.33 -2.27 5.35
C GLY A 279 -25.41 -3.30 5.02
N SER A 280 -26.09 -3.20 3.87
CA SER A 280 -27.14 -4.14 3.50
C SER A 280 -26.60 -5.56 3.28
N LEU A 281 -27.28 -6.52 3.91
CA LEU A 281 -27.00 -7.95 3.85
C LEU A 281 -27.39 -8.60 2.51
N SER A 282 -28.16 -7.89 1.67
CA SER A 282 -28.73 -8.45 0.43
C SER A 282 -27.67 -8.73 -0.64
N GLN A 283 -26.57 -7.96 -0.67
CA GLN A 283 -25.50 -8.11 -1.66
C GLN A 283 -24.18 -8.64 -1.13
N VAL A 284 -23.96 -8.58 0.18
CA VAL A 284 -22.71 -9.01 0.81
C VAL A 284 -22.92 -10.35 1.50
N ARG A 285 -23.31 -11.38 0.73
CA ARG A 285 -23.20 -12.77 1.19
C ARG A 285 -21.74 -13.20 1.09
N TRP A 286 -21.01 -13.00 2.17
CA TRP A 286 -19.67 -13.54 2.45
C TRP A 286 -19.64 -13.91 3.94
N GLU A 287 -19.11 -15.03 4.42
CA GLU A 287 -18.00 -15.86 3.96
C GLU A 287 -18.30 -17.36 4.24
N LEU A 288 -17.61 -18.27 3.55
CA LEU A 288 -17.56 -19.73 3.79
C LEU A 288 -18.73 -20.58 3.24
N ASP A 289 -19.58 -20.05 2.34
CA ASP A 289 -20.41 -20.90 1.49
C ASP A 289 -19.62 -21.24 0.21
N PRO A 290 -19.13 -22.49 0.05
CA PRO A 290 -18.42 -22.91 -1.17
C PRO A 290 -19.28 -22.84 -2.44
N GLY A 291 -20.59 -22.55 -2.33
CA GLY A 291 -21.51 -22.37 -3.45
C GLY A 291 -21.54 -20.98 -4.08
N PHE A 292 -21.01 -19.94 -3.42
CA PHE A 292 -21.07 -18.55 -3.93
C PHE A 292 -19.68 -18.00 -4.27
N VAL A 293 -19.35 -17.99 -5.57
CA VAL A 293 -18.11 -17.40 -6.12
C VAL A 293 -18.27 -15.88 -6.19
N HIS A 294 -18.19 -15.20 -5.07
CA HIS A 294 -18.08 -13.74 -5.08
C HIS A 294 -16.59 -13.32 -5.16
N ARG A 295 -16.32 -12.05 -5.44
CA ARG A 295 -14.97 -11.49 -5.70
C ARG A 295 -14.45 -10.67 -4.51
N ASN A 296 -13.33 -11.06 -3.89
CA ASN A 296 -12.67 -10.30 -2.81
C ASN A 296 -11.94 -9.05 -3.34
N LEU A 297 -12.64 -8.19 -4.10
CA LEU A 297 -12.04 -7.01 -4.72
C LEU A 297 -11.61 -6.02 -3.62
N PRO A 298 -10.31 -5.74 -3.45
CA PRO A 298 -9.85 -4.88 -2.35
C PRO A 298 -10.29 -3.43 -2.49
N ALA A 299 -10.48 -2.98 -3.73
CA ALA A 299 -10.85 -1.61 -4.08
C ALA A 299 -12.38 -1.38 -4.11
N SER A 300 -13.19 -2.28 -3.53
CA SER A 300 -14.64 -2.15 -3.46
C SER A 300 -15.23 -3.06 -2.37
N ILE A 301 -15.41 -4.35 -2.67
CA ILE A 301 -16.26 -5.28 -1.91
C ILE A 301 -15.65 -5.74 -0.59
N ALA A 302 -14.38 -6.18 -0.60
CA ALA A 302 -13.79 -6.88 0.54
C ALA A 302 -13.73 -6.03 1.83
N PRO A 303 -13.33 -4.74 1.80
CA PRO A 303 -13.29 -3.89 2.99
C PRO A 303 -14.64 -3.72 3.69
N ILE A 304 -15.71 -3.55 2.91
CA ILE A 304 -17.07 -3.39 3.44
C ILE A 304 -17.62 -4.74 3.91
N GLY A 305 -17.33 -5.79 3.13
CA GLY A 305 -17.84 -7.12 3.40
C GLY A 305 -17.36 -7.72 4.71
N ALA A 306 -16.11 -7.49 5.08
CA ALA A 306 -15.57 -7.94 6.36
C ALA A 306 -16.40 -7.45 7.56
N PHE A 307 -16.89 -6.20 7.54
CA PHE A 307 -17.74 -5.70 8.63
C PHE A 307 -19.09 -6.42 8.67
N VAL A 308 -19.72 -6.64 7.52
CA VAL A 308 -20.97 -7.41 7.45
C VAL A 308 -20.76 -8.82 8.01
N THR A 309 -19.65 -9.48 7.67
CA THR A 309 -19.32 -10.82 8.16
C THR A 309 -19.06 -10.86 9.66
N ILE A 310 -18.34 -9.88 10.22
CA ILE A 310 -18.08 -9.80 11.66
C ILE A 310 -19.38 -9.82 12.46
N PHE A 311 -20.40 -9.09 12.00
CA PHE A 311 -21.66 -8.97 12.72
C PHE A 311 -22.74 -10.01 12.31
N SER A 312 -22.59 -10.67 11.15
CA SER A 312 -23.47 -11.77 10.74
C SER A 312 -23.01 -13.14 11.25
N SER A 313 -21.69 -13.35 11.41
CA SER A 313 -21.08 -14.62 11.82
C SER A 313 -21.44 -15.04 13.24
N VAL A 314 -21.82 -14.10 14.12
CA VAL A 314 -22.17 -14.41 15.52
C VAL A 314 -23.59 -14.99 15.65
N ALA A 315 -24.44 -14.87 14.62
CA ALA A 315 -25.74 -15.53 14.59
C ALA A 315 -25.65 -17.05 14.29
N ASN A 316 -24.54 -17.51 13.69
CA ASN A 316 -24.38 -18.90 13.27
C ASN A 316 -23.34 -19.60 14.15
N SER A 317 -23.82 -20.49 15.02
CA SER A 317 -23.04 -21.41 15.85
C SER A 317 -22.08 -22.37 15.11
N LEU A 318 -21.94 -22.18 13.79
CA LEU A 318 -21.22 -23.02 12.84
C LEU A 318 -20.18 -22.26 12.01
N SER A 319 -19.88 -20.98 12.32
CA SER A 319 -18.73 -20.33 11.68
C SER A 319 -17.46 -21.15 12.01
N PRO A 320 -16.71 -21.64 11.00
CA PRO A 320 -15.47 -22.41 11.19
C PRO A 320 -14.43 -21.72 12.09
N ASN A 321 -14.56 -20.41 12.31
CA ASN A 321 -13.62 -19.59 13.05
C ASN A 321 -14.29 -19.08 14.34
N ASP A 322 -13.83 -19.56 15.50
CA ASP A 322 -14.20 -18.99 16.81
C ASP A 322 -13.58 -17.59 16.96
N VAL A 323 -14.26 -16.57 16.44
CA VAL A 323 -13.79 -15.17 16.51
C VAL A 323 -14.18 -14.45 17.80
N VAL A 324 -15.11 -15.01 18.59
CA VAL A 324 -15.61 -14.43 19.84
C VAL A 324 -14.95 -15.00 21.10
N GLY A 325 -14.12 -16.03 20.95
CA GLY A 325 -13.41 -16.68 22.06
C GLY A 325 -14.29 -17.65 22.85
N LYS A 326 -15.19 -18.37 22.16
CA LYS A 326 -16.06 -19.41 22.73
C LYS A 326 -15.30 -20.71 23.06
N THR A 327 -14.35 -21.09 22.22
CA THR A 327 -13.52 -22.30 22.38
C THR A 327 -12.04 -21.98 22.58
N SER A 328 -11.63 -20.71 22.41
CA SER A 328 -10.25 -20.24 22.61
C SER A 328 -10.10 -19.32 23.83
N MET A 329 -9.51 -19.83 24.92
CA MET A 329 -9.26 -19.05 26.15
C MET A 329 -8.29 -17.87 25.90
N SER A 330 -7.28 -18.04 25.06
CA SER A 330 -6.35 -16.95 24.72
C SER A 330 -7.06 -15.79 24.02
N LEU A 331 -8.01 -16.12 23.14
CA LEU A 331 -8.82 -15.11 22.44
C LEU A 331 -9.83 -14.46 23.40
N TRP A 332 -10.45 -15.26 24.26
CA TRP A 332 -11.33 -14.78 25.32
C TRP A 332 -10.65 -13.76 26.23
N LEU A 333 -9.43 -14.06 26.71
CA LEU A 333 -8.63 -13.15 27.56
C LEU A 333 -8.31 -11.84 26.83
N LYS A 334 -7.91 -11.93 25.56
CA LYS A 334 -7.64 -10.76 24.72
C LYS A 334 -8.87 -9.87 24.59
N TRP A 335 -10.05 -10.44 24.34
CA TRP A 335 -11.31 -9.69 24.24
C TRP A 335 -11.79 -9.14 25.57
N ARG A 336 -11.58 -9.86 26.67
CA ARG A 336 -11.83 -9.35 28.02
C ARG A 336 -11.00 -8.10 28.30
N ASP A 337 -9.70 -8.14 28.03
CA ASP A 337 -8.83 -7.00 28.31
C ASP A 337 -9.15 -5.80 27.40
N LEU A 338 -9.42 -6.05 26.11
CA LEU A 338 -9.80 -4.98 25.18
C LEU A 338 -11.22 -4.45 25.41
N SER A 339 -12.12 -5.18 26.06
CA SER A 339 -13.49 -4.69 26.32
C SER A 339 -13.67 -3.97 27.67
N ARG A 340 -12.57 -3.69 28.39
CA ARG A 340 -12.58 -2.95 29.67
C ARG A 340 -13.03 -1.49 29.55
N SER A 341 -12.75 -0.81 28.44
CA SER A 341 -13.21 0.55 28.18
C SER A 341 -13.73 0.72 26.74
N ALA A 342 -14.44 1.82 26.49
CA ALA A 342 -14.93 2.16 25.15
C ALA A 342 -13.77 2.36 24.15
N ASP A 343 -12.71 3.05 24.58
CA ASP A 343 -11.54 3.32 23.74
C ASP A 343 -10.85 2.01 23.31
N SER A 344 -10.61 1.11 24.26
CA SER A 344 -9.99 -0.18 23.97
C SER A 344 -10.93 -1.11 23.17
N ALA A 345 -12.24 -1.05 23.42
CA ALA A 345 -13.22 -1.91 22.75
C ALA A 345 -13.26 -1.64 21.24
N SER A 346 -13.05 -0.39 20.81
CA SER A 346 -12.93 -0.04 19.38
C SER A 346 -11.82 -0.82 18.66
N THR A 347 -10.78 -1.25 19.39
CA THR A 347 -9.65 -2.02 18.84
C THR A 347 -10.06 -3.44 18.46
N ILE A 348 -11.08 -4.00 19.11
CA ILE A 348 -11.62 -5.34 18.77
C ILE A 348 -12.09 -5.35 17.31
N LEU A 349 -12.89 -4.34 16.92
CA LEU A 349 -13.37 -4.23 15.53
C LEU A 349 -12.23 -4.02 14.54
N LYS A 350 -11.21 -3.22 14.88
CA LYS A 350 -10.03 -3.02 14.03
C LYS A 350 -9.27 -4.32 13.80
N LEU A 351 -9.09 -5.12 14.85
CA LEU A 351 -8.38 -6.40 14.77
C LEU A 351 -9.16 -7.43 13.96
N LEU A 352 -10.46 -7.60 14.25
CA LEU A 352 -11.32 -8.50 13.49
C LEU A 352 -11.36 -8.09 12.02
N TRP A 353 -11.63 -6.82 11.73
CA TRP A 353 -11.67 -6.31 10.36
C TRP A 353 -10.36 -6.56 9.62
N THR A 354 -9.22 -6.33 10.28
CA THR A 354 -7.90 -6.58 9.68
C THR A 354 -7.70 -8.06 9.37
N ASP A 355 -8.10 -8.95 10.27
CA ASP A 355 -7.96 -10.40 10.09
C ASP A 355 -8.82 -10.94 8.94
N PHE A 356 -10.09 -10.53 8.89
CA PHE A 356 -11.02 -10.87 7.82
C PHE A 356 -10.57 -10.31 6.46
N VAL A 357 -10.28 -9.02 6.38
CA VAL A 357 -9.83 -8.40 5.12
C VAL A 357 -8.49 -9.00 4.68
N ALA A 358 -7.53 -9.18 5.58
CA ALA A 358 -6.25 -9.80 5.25
C ALA A 358 -6.45 -11.21 4.69
N SER A 359 -7.29 -12.03 5.33
CA SER A 359 -7.61 -13.37 4.83
C SER A 359 -8.26 -13.33 3.45
N ALA A 360 -9.15 -12.37 3.21
CA ALA A 360 -9.83 -12.20 1.93
C ALA A 360 -8.91 -11.71 0.81
N VAL A 361 -7.96 -10.81 1.09
CA VAL A 361 -7.15 -10.13 0.06
C VAL A 361 -5.70 -10.61 -0.03
N VAL A 362 -5.06 -10.97 1.08
CA VAL A 362 -3.62 -11.30 1.15
C VAL A 362 -3.30 -12.68 0.56
N GLY A 363 -4.30 -13.55 0.36
CA GLY A 363 -4.14 -14.80 -0.41
C GLY A 363 -4.37 -14.68 -1.92
N THR A 364 -4.91 -13.56 -2.41
CA THR A 364 -5.32 -13.41 -3.83
C THR A 364 -4.17 -13.06 -4.77
N LYS A 365 -3.00 -12.71 -4.24
CA LYS A 365 -1.73 -12.79 -4.98
C LYS A 365 -1.13 -14.20 -4.85
N GLY A 366 -1.90 -15.20 -5.29
CA GLY A 366 -1.28 -16.40 -5.80
C GLY A 366 -0.45 -15.99 -7.01
N VAL A 367 0.87 -15.89 -6.83
CA VAL A 367 1.79 -15.78 -7.95
C VAL A 367 1.77 -17.17 -8.63
N LEU A 368 0.81 -17.35 -9.54
CA LEU A 368 0.62 -18.45 -10.51
C LEU A 368 -0.20 -19.69 -10.06
N GLY A 369 -1.53 -19.64 -10.28
CA GLY A 369 -2.37 -20.80 -10.63
C GLY A 369 -2.55 -21.94 -9.59
N ALA A 370 -3.24 -23.00 -10.02
CA ALA A 370 -3.76 -24.12 -9.21
C ALA A 370 -2.70 -25.02 -8.52
N ARG A 371 -1.43 -24.60 -8.42
CA ARG A 371 -0.31 -25.41 -7.92
C ARG A 371 0.20 -25.02 -6.53
N ASN A 372 -0.47 -24.12 -5.81
CA ASN A 372 -0.09 -23.68 -4.47
C ASN A 372 -0.24 -24.74 -3.35
N ALA A 373 -0.66 -25.98 -3.66
CA ALA A 373 -0.72 -27.06 -2.67
C ALA A 373 0.65 -27.74 -2.43
N GLN A 374 1.69 -27.39 -3.22
CA GLN A 374 3.01 -28.02 -3.14
C GLN A 374 4.08 -26.96 -2.82
N PRO A 375 4.68 -26.99 -1.61
CA PRO A 375 5.67 -25.99 -1.19
C PRO A 375 6.92 -25.93 -2.09
N GLU A 376 7.26 -27.02 -2.79
CA GLU A 376 8.34 -27.06 -3.79
C GLU A 376 8.08 -26.24 -5.08
N HIS A 377 6.86 -25.75 -5.31
CA HIS A 377 6.48 -25.00 -6.51
C HIS A 377 6.09 -23.54 -6.23
N ALA A 378 6.29 -23.05 -5.00
CA ALA A 378 6.06 -21.65 -4.67
C ALA A 378 7.01 -20.75 -5.50
N ALA A 379 6.47 -19.72 -6.15
CA ALA A 379 7.27 -18.80 -6.96
C ALA A 379 8.30 -18.06 -6.09
N ASP A 380 9.57 -18.14 -6.46
CA ASP A 380 10.64 -17.42 -5.76
C ASP A 380 10.51 -15.91 -6.04
N VAL A 381 10.08 -15.16 -5.03
CA VAL A 381 9.93 -13.70 -5.12
C VAL A 381 11.30 -13.07 -4.88
N SER A 382 12.03 -12.82 -5.96
CA SER A 382 13.29 -12.09 -5.89
C SER A 382 13.07 -10.61 -5.56
N VAL A 383 13.80 -10.11 -4.57
CA VAL A 383 13.79 -8.70 -4.19
C VAL A 383 14.93 -8.00 -4.94
N VAL A 384 14.57 -7.15 -5.89
CA VAL A 384 15.56 -6.34 -6.63
C VAL A 384 15.58 -4.92 -6.03
N PRO A 385 16.62 -4.53 -5.29
CA PRO A 385 16.72 -3.16 -4.79
C PRO A 385 16.83 -2.18 -5.96
N LEU A 386 15.98 -1.14 -5.94
CA LEU A 386 16.05 -0.02 -6.87
C LEU A 386 17.28 0.83 -6.53
N VAL A 387 18.42 0.45 -7.10
CA VAL A 387 19.67 1.21 -7.01
C VAL A 387 19.84 2.09 -8.24
N HIS A 388 20.38 3.29 -8.05
CA HIS A 388 20.72 4.18 -9.16
C HIS A 388 21.82 3.53 -10.01
N LYS A 389 21.48 3.06 -11.23
CA LYS A 389 22.44 2.51 -12.20
C LYS A 389 22.59 3.46 -13.37
N ILE A 390 23.82 3.90 -13.61
CA ILE A 390 24.16 4.64 -14.84
C ILE A 390 24.15 3.63 -16.00
N ARG A 391 23.14 3.68 -16.86
CA ARG A 391 23.09 2.90 -18.11
C ARG A 391 23.77 3.68 -19.23
N TYR A 392 24.97 3.26 -19.62
CA TYR A 392 25.64 3.80 -20.80
C TYR A 392 24.92 3.35 -22.08
N ARG A 393 24.55 4.31 -22.93
CA ARG A 393 24.00 4.02 -24.26
C ARG A 393 25.14 3.97 -25.27
N TRP A 394 25.58 2.77 -25.61
CA TRP A 394 26.71 2.51 -26.52
C TRP A 394 26.66 3.25 -27.86
N ARG A 395 25.46 3.63 -28.35
CA ARG A 395 25.28 4.44 -29.55
C ARG A 395 26.01 5.79 -29.49
N TYR A 396 26.11 6.41 -28.31
CA TYR A 396 26.85 7.66 -28.15
C TYR A 396 28.37 7.45 -28.04
N GLY A 397 28.84 6.21 -27.89
CA GLY A 397 30.26 5.86 -27.91
C GLY A 397 30.82 5.61 -29.32
N ILE A 398 29.97 5.52 -30.35
CA ILE A 398 30.37 5.21 -31.74
C ILE A 398 31.46 6.17 -32.26
N PRO A 399 31.37 7.52 -32.06
CA PRO A 399 32.43 8.42 -32.52
C PRO A 399 33.78 8.16 -31.85
N ALA A 400 33.77 7.79 -30.56
CA ALA A 400 34.99 7.48 -29.83
C ALA A 400 35.64 6.19 -30.34
N PHE A 401 34.85 5.15 -30.63
CA PHE A 401 35.37 3.90 -31.21
C PHE A 401 35.92 4.08 -32.63
N LEU A 402 35.28 4.91 -33.46
CA LEU A 402 35.79 5.25 -34.80
C LEU A 402 37.12 6.00 -34.72
N LEU A 403 37.23 6.96 -33.79
CA LEU A 403 38.46 7.71 -33.58
C LEU A 403 39.60 6.80 -33.10
N LEU A 404 39.30 5.85 -32.20
CA LEU A 404 40.25 4.86 -31.71
C LEU A 404 40.72 3.93 -32.85
N ALA A 405 39.81 3.49 -33.72
CA ALA A 405 40.15 2.70 -34.90
C ALA A 405 41.07 3.48 -35.87
N CYS A 406 40.75 4.74 -36.19
CA CYS A 406 41.59 5.59 -37.03
C CYS A 406 42.99 5.80 -36.43
N MET A 407 43.06 6.09 -35.13
CA MET A 407 44.34 6.27 -34.43
C MET A 407 45.18 4.99 -34.43
N SER A 408 44.55 3.83 -34.24
CA SER A 408 45.23 2.54 -34.32
C SER A 408 45.77 2.27 -35.72
N LEU A 409 45.02 2.63 -36.77
CA LEU A 409 45.44 2.43 -38.15
C LEU A 409 46.61 3.35 -38.52
N ILE A 410 46.59 4.61 -38.08
CA ILE A 410 47.71 5.55 -38.25
C ILE A 410 48.95 5.02 -37.52
N ALA A 411 48.80 4.52 -36.30
CA ALA A 411 49.92 3.96 -35.53
C ALA A 411 50.51 2.71 -36.20
N VAL A 412 49.67 1.82 -36.75
CA VAL A 412 50.12 0.63 -37.49
C VAL A 412 50.84 1.02 -38.78
N VAL A 413 50.31 1.98 -39.55
CA VAL A 413 50.98 2.48 -40.77
C VAL A 413 52.31 3.15 -40.43
N ALA A 414 52.39 3.92 -39.34
CA ALA A 414 53.64 4.52 -38.88
C ALA A 414 54.65 3.46 -38.45
N ALA A 415 54.23 2.44 -37.69
CA ALA A 415 55.08 1.33 -37.28
C ALA A 415 55.59 0.50 -38.47
N LEU A 416 54.73 0.18 -39.45
CA LEU A 416 55.11 -0.49 -40.68
C LEU A 416 56.07 0.35 -41.53
N SER A 417 55.88 1.67 -41.57
CA SER A 417 56.79 2.59 -42.27
C SER A 417 58.18 2.64 -41.61
N LEU A 418 58.25 2.52 -40.29
CA LEU A 418 59.52 2.40 -39.55
C LEU A 418 60.19 1.04 -39.79
N LEU A 419 59.43 -0.06 -39.81
CA LEU A 419 59.93 -1.42 -40.03
C LEU A 419 60.41 -1.66 -41.47
N THR A 420 59.79 -1.00 -42.46
CA THR A 420 60.17 -1.13 -43.89
C THR A 420 61.38 -0.28 -44.29
N GLY A 421 62.00 0.46 -43.36
CA GLY A 421 63.31 1.09 -43.54
C GLY A 421 63.42 2.18 -44.62
N ARG A 422 62.30 2.62 -45.21
CA ARG A 422 62.30 3.62 -46.30
C ARG A 422 62.39 5.09 -45.88
N PRO A 423 61.93 5.54 -44.69
CA PRO A 423 62.16 6.91 -44.24
C PRO A 423 63.51 7.02 -43.52
N ASN A 424 64.60 7.24 -44.27
CA ASN A 424 65.86 7.63 -43.67
C ASN A 424 65.74 9.11 -43.22
N ILE A 425 65.92 9.38 -41.92
CA ILE A 425 65.94 10.72 -41.33
C ILE A 425 66.92 11.63 -42.09
N GLU A 426 68.00 11.08 -42.63
CA GLU A 426 68.96 11.82 -43.45
C GLU A 426 68.36 12.28 -44.78
N LYS A 427 67.50 11.47 -45.42
CA LYS A 427 66.78 11.86 -46.65
C LYS A 427 65.76 12.96 -46.34
N MET A 428 65.05 12.88 -45.22
CA MET A 428 64.14 13.94 -44.79
C MET A 428 64.90 15.23 -44.49
N ARG A 429 66.03 15.14 -43.76
CA ARG A 429 66.91 16.27 -43.45
C ARG A 429 67.48 16.89 -44.72
N TYR A 430 67.88 16.06 -45.69
CA TYR A 430 68.35 16.51 -47.01
C TYR A 430 67.25 17.29 -47.76
N ARG A 431 66.01 16.80 -47.77
CA ARG A 431 64.87 17.50 -48.40
C ARG A 431 64.52 18.81 -47.69
N VAL A 432 64.57 18.85 -46.36
CA VAL A 432 64.36 20.08 -45.58
C VAL A 432 65.51 21.08 -45.83
N ASN A 433 66.74 20.61 -46.00
CA ASN A 433 67.86 21.47 -46.35
C ASN A 433 67.71 22.08 -47.75
N GLN A 434 67.02 21.41 -48.68
CA GLN A 434 66.71 21.93 -50.02
C GLN A 434 65.66 23.06 -50.00
N THR A 435 64.82 23.16 -48.96
CA THR A 435 63.80 24.23 -48.86
C THR A 435 64.33 25.49 -48.18
N SER A 436 65.56 25.49 -47.66
CA SER A 436 66.17 26.65 -47.03
C SER A 436 66.83 27.57 -48.07
N LEU A 437 66.29 28.78 -48.24
CA LEU A 437 66.76 29.76 -49.22
C LEU A 437 68.26 30.08 -49.07
N GLY A 438 68.75 30.25 -47.84
CA GLY A 438 70.17 30.51 -47.58
C GLY A 438 71.07 29.37 -48.06
N ARG A 439 70.66 28.12 -47.84
CA ARG A 439 71.41 26.92 -48.28
C ARG A 439 71.40 26.77 -49.79
N VAL A 440 70.28 27.11 -50.43
CA VAL A 440 70.17 27.12 -51.89
C VAL A 440 71.14 28.14 -52.48
N LEU A 441 71.17 29.37 -51.95
CA LEU A 441 72.07 30.42 -52.41
C LEU A 441 73.55 30.07 -52.20
N THR A 442 73.94 29.59 -51.01
CA THR A 442 75.35 29.24 -50.77
C THR A 442 75.81 28.05 -51.60
N THR A 443 74.91 27.11 -51.92
CA THR A 443 75.23 25.94 -52.76
C THR A 443 75.29 26.30 -54.25
N LEU A 444 74.49 27.27 -54.71
CA LEU A 444 74.53 27.77 -56.09
C LEU A 444 75.76 28.64 -56.37
N PHE A 445 76.12 29.54 -55.44
CA PHE A 445 77.21 30.49 -55.65
C PHE A 445 78.58 29.95 -55.20
N GLU A 446 78.64 28.95 -54.31
CA GLU A 446 79.88 28.29 -53.89
C GLU A 446 79.76 26.75 -53.89
N PRO A 447 79.53 26.11 -55.06
CA PRO A 447 79.29 24.67 -55.14
C PRO A 447 80.48 23.81 -54.67
N GLN A 448 81.69 24.36 -54.69
CA GLN A 448 82.91 23.70 -54.20
C GLN A 448 82.98 23.59 -52.67
N SER A 449 82.18 24.36 -51.92
CA SER A 449 82.32 24.47 -50.47
C SER A 449 81.01 24.43 -49.67
N SER A 450 79.88 24.23 -50.35
CA SER A 450 78.56 24.06 -49.75
C SER A 450 77.80 22.98 -50.52
N ASN A 451 77.15 22.07 -49.80
CA ASN A 451 76.22 21.09 -50.39
C ASN A 451 74.99 20.89 -49.47
N PHE A 452 73.91 20.34 -50.02
CA PHE A 452 72.67 20.10 -49.26
C PHE A 452 72.78 18.97 -48.22
N ALA A 453 73.81 18.13 -48.33
CA ALA A 453 74.11 17.06 -47.37
C ALA A 453 74.81 17.58 -46.10
N MET A 454 75.34 18.80 -46.12
CA MET A 454 76.05 19.39 -44.98
C MET A 454 75.12 19.59 -43.78
N SER A 455 75.62 19.29 -42.58
CA SER A 455 74.85 19.39 -41.33
C SER A 455 74.38 20.83 -41.06
N THR A 456 73.32 20.99 -40.26
CA THR A 456 72.78 22.31 -39.87
C THR A 456 73.80 23.15 -39.12
N ALA A 457 74.56 22.52 -38.22
CA ALA A 457 75.60 23.17 -37.44
C ALA A 457 76.77 23.66 -38.32
N ASP A 458 77.25 22.84 -39.26
CA ASP A 458 78.41 23.19 -40.09
C ASP A 458 78.08 24.27 -41.11
N TRP A 459 76.88 24.24 -41.69
CA TRP A 459 76.41 25.31 -42.57
C TRP A 459 76.28 26.63 -41.79
N SER A 460 75.69 26.58 -40.59
CA SER A 460 75.49 27.77 -39.76
C SER A 460 76.82 28.42 -39.39
N LYS A 461 77.81 27.61 -39.00
CA LYS A 461 79.10 28.10 -38.52
C LYS A 461 79.95 28.70 -39.64
N ASN A 462 79.89 28.13 -40.84
CA ASN A 462 80.84 28.47 -41.91
C ASN A 462 80.24 29.34 -43.02
N LYS A 463 78.91 29.40 -43.15
CA LYS A 463 78.23 29.96 -44.34
C LYS A 463 77.03 30.87 -44.05
N ALA A 464 76.44 30.86 -42.86
CA ALA A 464 75.24 31.65 -42.57
C ALA A 464 75.46 33.18 -42.65
N GLU A 465 76.66 33.66 -42.32
CA GLU A 465 77.00 35.09 -42.36
C GLU A 465 77.61 35.55 -43.69
N LYS A 466 77.70 34.67 -44.70
CA LYS A 466 78.27 35.04 -45.99
C LYS A 466 77.34 35.96 -46.77
N HIS A 467 77.85 37.13 -47.15
CA HIS A 467 77.14 38.09 -47.98
C HIS A 467 77.12 37.63 -49.44
N VAL A 468 75.95 37.30 -49.97
CA VAL A 468 75.75 36.92 -51.38
C VAL A 468 75.28 38.16 -52.14
N ASP A 469 76.15 38.75 -52.96
CA ASP A 469 75.80 39.86 -53.85
C ASP A 469 75.13 39.33 -55.13
N LEU A 470 73.82 39.52 -55.23
CA LEU A 470 73.00 39.09 -56.37
C LEU A 470 73.12 40.03 -57.59
N GLY A 471 73.87 41.14 -57.48
CA GLY A 471 73.92 42.20 -58.49
C GLY A 471 75.10 42.15 -59.47
N LYS A 472 76.21 41.47 -59.17
CA LYS A 472 77.47 41.57 -59.96
C LYS A 472 77.98 40.30 -60.64
N ASN A 473 77.49 39.11 -60.27
CA ASN A 473 77.87 37.85 -60.93
C ASN A 473 76.63 37.08 -61.35
N ARG A 474 76.32 37.07 -62.66
CA ARG A 474 75.32 36.16 -63.24
C ARG A 474 75.85 34.72 -63.12
N PRO A 475 75.16 33.79 -62.47
CA PRO A 475 75.59 32.39 -62.46
C PRO A 475 75.46 31.84 -63.89
N MET A 476 76.60 31.44 -64.50
CA MET A 476 76.57 30.54 -65.64
C MET A 476 76.12 29.17 -65.14
N ALA A 477 74.91 28.76 -65.54
CA ALA A 477 74.45 27.39 -65.40
C ALA A 477 75.35 26.49 -66.26
N GLY A 478 76.34 25.87 -65.64
CA GLY A 478 77.33 25.08 -66.34
C GLY A 478 78.14 24.21 -65.39
N LEU A 479 77.46 23.42 -64.57
CA LEU A 479 77.98 22.18 -63.98
C LEU A 479 76.81 21.44 -63.34
N GLU A 480 76.24 20.55 -64.13
CA GLU A 480 75.34 19.50 -63.68
C GLU A 480 76.08 18.68 -62.60
N PRO A 481 75.60 18.60 -61.35
CA PRO A 481 76.17 17.68 -60.38
C PRO A 481 75.82 16.26 -60.82
N GLN A 482 76.81 15.49 -61.25
CA GLN A 482 76.61 14.08 -61.59
C GLN A 482 76.05 13.33 -60.37
N PRO A 483 74.97 12.55 -60.55
CA PRO A 483 74.49 11.67 -59.49
C PRO A 483 75.50 10.55 -59.26
N GLN A 484 76.08 10.49 -58.06
CA GLN A 484 76.76 9.29 -57.58
C GLN A 484 75.70 8.20 -57.39
N ILE A 485 75.60 7.31 -58.37
CA ILE A 485 74.84 6.07 -58.30
C ILE A 485 75.60 5.15 -57.33
N ILE A 486 75.04 4.95 -56.14
CA ILE A 486 75.42 3.84 -55.27
C ILE A 486 74.91 2.58 -55.97
N ALA A 487 75.84 1.72 -56.39
CA ALA A 487 75.52 0.47 -57.07
C ALA A 487 74.75 -0.47 -56.12
N GLU A 488 73.56 -0.87 -56.53
CA GLU A 488 72.78 -1.97 -55.97
C GLU A 488 73.27 -3.29 -56.59
N ASP A 489 73.60 -4.25 -55.74
CA ASP A 489 73.98 -5.62 -56.11
C ASP A 489 72.70 -6.43 -56.44
N PRO A 490 72.59 -7.09 -57.61
CA PRO A 490 71.35 -7.74 -58.01
C PRO A 490 71.26 -9.23 -57.63
N SER A 491 70.06 -9.59 -57.16
CA SER A 491 69.33 -10.86 -57.40
C SER A 491 69.55 -12.04 -56.41
N PRO A 492 68.61 -13.01 -56.29
CA PRO A 492 67.29 -13.11 -56.92
C PRO A 492 66.10 -13.32 -55.97
N GLU A 493 65.01 -12.67 -56.35
CA GLU A 493 63.63 -12.95 -55.98
C GLU A 493 63.18 -14.31 -56.56
N LYS A 494 62.64 -15.20 -55.71
CA LYS A 494 61.87 -16.38 -56.14
C LYS A 494 60.39 -16.12 -55.90
N THR A 495 59.68 -15.84 -56.98
CA THR A 495 58.22 -15.90 -57.04
C THR A 495 57.79 -17.36 -57.26
N LYS A 496 56.86 -17.87 -56.45
CA LYS A 496 55.92 -18.91 -56.87
C LYS A 496 54.56 -18.63 -56.25
N ALA A 497 53.59 -18.40 -57.12
CA ALA A 497 52.17 -18.40 -56.84
C ALA A 497 51.68 -19.83 -56.56
N SER A 498 50.67 -19.98 -55.70
CA SER A 498 49.42 -20.68 -56.03
C SER A 498 48.42 -20.67 -54.86
N GLU A 499 47.15 -20.54 -55.24
CA GLU A 499 45.98 -21.24 -54.71
C GLU A 499 45.31 -20.80 -53.39
N ILE A 500 44.29 -19.96 -53.60
CA ILE A 500 42.90 -20.15 -53.19
C ILE A 500 42.55 -21.62 -52.87
N TYR A 501 42.04 -21.92 -51.66
CA TYR A 501 40.80 -22.65 -51.40
C TYR A 501 40.45 -22.75 -49.88
N LYS A 502 39.22 -22.34 -49.56
CA LYS A 502 38.30 -22.77 -48.47
C LYS A 502 38.76 -22.83 -47.00
N GLY A 503 38.03 -22.06 -46.18
CA GLY A 503 37.95 -22.14 -44.72
C GLY A 503 37.23 -20.93 -44.18
#